data_AF-A0A916K8Q6-F1
#
_entry.id   AF-A0A916K8Q6-F1
#
_cell.length_a   1.000
_cell.length_b   1.000
_cell.length_c   1.000
_cell.angle_alpha   90.00
_cell.angle_beta   90.00
_cell.angle_gamma   90.00
#
_symmetry.space_group_name_H-M   'P 1'
#
loop_
_entity.id
_entity.type
_entity.pdbx_description
1 polymer ?
#
loop_
_entity_poly.entity_id
_entity_poly.type
_entity_poly.pdbx_seq_one_letter_code
_entity_poly.pdbx_strand_id
1 'polypeptide(L)'
;MSSLKERLLRHKKPASALEPEVRGSDSAGVETEPELEAGTGTNAACGLASACVSAAAASDEWETVGGRMETTDWGSFVLRRRTYAPGYRHGKYRLSDLQSEGAHLRPLYLTGGRRREEDPTAKSVEEDPMKFHERLLFIDTETTGLGLGAGNVPFMVGIGFYEGGNYTVEQMLIRHPGEEIAMLAYLQEKLERYPIVISYNGKSFDWPIVKNRYIMNRMTLRAEPKGHIDFLYPSRSLWKHSLPSCRLGNVEEERLLVHREDDVPGSLAPALYFQYLAEKDPSVLHGVFIHNELDILSLAGLAVHFAGVLSGRIDWREVRPYGYEEWFRMGLWLDKVGMREAAEGAMDALYEASLRGETKDAAERRYDDGDSQDGANPANDTHVDVSTAETSGWVADAESIGRASLASGNVAGTTDGAAYWLPLAQYYKRLGRYADACRLWQRYIELKGEHGIASMEPYVELSMHYEHREKQWETARQYAVMALEKLRQRAALKMRQGSREKSGSGRSRVGASVSTGGVKGTDEVKEADALRKRIERLERKAAAAAANTVQKPRTKTKTRQTRAETGERGPIQAEQLALPLEQSV
;
A
#
# COMPACT_ATOMS: atom_id res chain seq x y z
N MET A 1 -15.78 33.34 15.76
CA MET A 1 -15.81 31.89 15.44
C MET A 1 -15.97 31.15 16.75
N SER A 2 -17.13 30.52 16.92
CA SER A 2 -17.73 30.05 18.17
C SER A 2 -16.91 28.94 18.87
N SER A 3 -16.90 28.95 20.21
CA SER A 3 -16.11 28.03 21.05
C SER A 3 -16.67 26.60 21.02
N LEU A 4 -15.81 25.61 21.21
CA LEU A 4 -16.12 24.17 21.19
C LEU A 4 -17.34 23.78 22.06
N LYS A 5 -17.62 24.56 23.12
CA LYS A 5 -18.76 24.39 24.02
C LYS A 5 -20.12 24.65 23.33
N GLU A 6 -20.20 25.60 22.41
CA GLU A 6 -21.42 25.92 21.64
C GLU A 6 -21.72 24.87 20.56
N ARG A 7 -20.71 24.12 20.09
CA ARG A 7 -20.90 23.02 19.13
C ARG A 7 -21.45 21.76 19.80
N LEU A 8 -21.05 21.49 21.04
CA LEU A 8 -21.53 20.34 21.81
C LEU A 8 -23.00 20.48 22.26
N LEU A 9 -23.48 21.71 22.44
CA LEU A 9 -24.86 21.98 22.84
C LEU A 9 -25.90 21.82 21.72
N ARG A 10 -25.48 21.65 20.45
CA ARG A 10 -26.40 21.53 19.30
C ARG A 10 -26.90 20.11 19.01
N HIS A 11 -26.41 19.09 19.71
CA HIS A 11 -26.76 17.69 19.45
C HIS A 11 -27.63 17.00 20.51
N LYS A 12 -28.20 17.73 21.48
CA LYS A 12 -29.24 17.16 22.36
C LYS A 12 -30.63 17.33 21.73
N LYS A 13 -31.16 16.26 21.13
CA LYS A 13 -32.60 16.08 20.91
C LYS A 13 -33.20 15.48 22.19
N PRO A 14 -34.34 15.96 22.70
CA PRO A 14 -34.89 15.50 23.97
C PRO A 14 -35.65 14.18 23.79
N ALA A 15 -35.38 13.21 24.66
CA ALA A 15 -36.25 12.06 24.87
C ALA A 15 -37.42 12.48 25.77
N SER A 16 -38.63 12.06 25.39
CA SER A 16 -39.90 12.43 25.99
C SER A 16 -40.07 11.87 27.41
N ALA A 17 -40.64 12.74 28.25
CA ALA A 17 -41.53 12.51 29.39
C ALA A 17 -41.87 11.06 29.75
N LEU A 18 -41.57 10.72 31.02
CA LEU A 18 -42.40 9.91 31.91
C LEU A 18 -42.05 10.36 33.35
N GLU A 19 -42.96 11.13 33.97
CA GLU A 19 -42.99 11.32 35.43
C GLU A 19 -43.41 9.99 36.10
N PRO A 20 -43.08 9.73 37.38
CA PRO A 20 -43.88 10.30 38.46
C PRO A 20 -43.13 10.73 39.74
N GLU A 21 -43.75 11.73 40.37
CA GLU A 21 -43.98 11.93 41.81
C GLU A 21 -42.81 12.11 42.80
N VAL A 22 -42.78 13.33 43.35
CA VAL A 22 -42.09 13.75 44.56
C VAL A 22 -42.97 13.49 45.80
N ARG A 23 -42.40 12.81 46.78
CA ARG A 23 -42.60 13.04 48.23
C ARG A 23 -41.18 13.01 48.82
N GLY A 24 -40.63 14.03 49.47
CA GLY A 24 -41.21 14.99 50.39
C GLY A 24 -40.84 14.57 51.81
N SER A 25 -39.69 15.02 52.33
CA SER A 25 -39.47 15.30 53.76
C SER A 25 -38.05 15.80 54.03
N ASP A 26 -37.98 17.06 54.45
CA ASP A 26 -37.14 17.65 55.50
C ASP A 26 -36.14 16.75 56.24
N SER A 27 -34.91 17.25 56.44
CA SER A 27 -34.54 17.82 57.76
C SER A 27 -33.08 18.30 57.78
N ALA A 28 -32.90 19.42 58.47
CA ALA A 28 -31.67 20.11 58.78
C ALA A 28 -30.65 19.29 59.59
N GLY A 29 -29.39 19.73 59.57
CA GLY A 29 -28.67 19.89 60.83
C GLY A 29 -27.21 19.45 60.88
N VAL A 30 -26.36 20.48 61.03
CA VAL A 30 -25.28 20.58 62.03
C VAL A 30 -23.90 20.02 61.67
N GLU A 31 -22.99 20.99 61.50
CA GLU A 31 -21.54 20.93 61.60
C GLU A 31 -21.07 20.48 62.99
N THR A 32 -19.98 19.72 63.05
CA THR A 32 -19.02 19.80 64.15
C THR A 32 -17.67 19.22 63.70
N GLU A 33 -16.65 20.08 63.62
CA GLU A 33 -15.25 19.71 63.86
C GLU A 33 -15.03 19.36 65.34
N PRO A 34 -13.89 18.73 65.67
CA PRO A 34 -13.07 19.35 66.70
C PRO A 34 -11.56 19.36 66.40
N GLU A 35 -10.95 20.41 66.96
CA GLU A 35 -9.55 20.75 67.02
C GLU A 35 -8.72 19.91 68.02
N LEU A 36 -7.40 19.87 67.73
CA LEU A 36 -6.23 20.04 68.62
C LEU A 36 -6.08 19.19 69.90
N GLU A 37 -4.91 18.54 70.05
CA GLU A 37 -4.02 18.79 71.20
C GLU A 37 -2.55 18.51 70.85
N ALA A 38 -1.67 19.35 71.42
CA ALA A 38 -0.22 19.35 71.25
C ALA A 38 0.49 18.62 72.40
N GLY A 39 1.64 18.01 72.12
CA GLY A 39 2.51 17.40 73.13
C GLY A 39 3.97 17.48 72.73
N THR A 40 4.76 18.13 73.58
CA THR A 40 6.16 18.54 73.40
C THR A 40 7.19 17.44 73.66
N GLY A 41 8.31 17.45 72.93
CA GLY A 41 9.64 17.39 73.56
C GLY A 41 10.60 16.24 73.26
N THR A 42 11.78 16.65 72.73
CA THR A 42 13.16 16.16 72.97
C THR A 42 13.86 15.23 71.95
N ASN A 43 15.07 15.70 71.60
CA ASN A 43 16.09 15.15 70.70
C ASN A 43 16.84 13.97 71.33
N ALA A 44 17.22 12.97 70.53
CA ALA A 44 18.62 12.75 70.08
C ALA A 44 18.90 11.31 69.61
N ALA A 45 19.66 11.24 68.52
CA ALA A 45 20.67 10.23 68.13
C ALA A 45 20.26 8.82 67.63
N CYS A 46 20.42 8.66 66.31
CA CYS A 46 21.29 7.69 65.64
C CYS A 46 21.21 6.21 66.05
N GLY A 47 20.67 5.39 65.14
CA GLY A 47 20.77 3.93 65.19
C GLY A 47 20.25 3.30 63.89
N LEU A 48 21.17 2.96 62.99
CA LEU A 48 20.94 2.14 61.80
C LEU A 48 20.44 0.74 62.21
N ALA A 49 19.23 0.38 61.78
CA ALA A 49 18.82 -1.00 61.53
C ALA A 49 17.59 -0.99 60.62
N SER A 50 17.82 -1.24 59.33
CA SER A 50 16.79 -1.50 58.34
C SER A 50 16.08 -2.81 58.70
N ALA A 51 14.98 -2.70 59.45
CA ALA A 51 14.04 -3.79 59.63
C ALA A 51 13.12 -3.82 58.41
N CYS A 52 13.32 -4.82 57.57
CA CYS A 52 12.42 -5.19 56.49
C CYS A 52 11.07 -5.56 57.09
N VAL A 53 10.14 -4.61 57.14
CA VAL A 53 8.72 -4.91 57.32
C VAL A 53 8.22 -5.33 55.95
N SER A 54 7.90 -6.61 55.80
CA SER A 54 7.25 -7.15 54.62
C SER A 54 5.96 -6.36 54.38
N ALA A 55 5.95 -5.55 53.33
CA ALA A 55 4.74 -4.93 52.83
C ALA A 55 3.75 -6.05 52.51
N ALA A 56 2.63 -6.05 53.23
CA ALA A 56 1.46 -6.81 52.85
C ALA A 56 1.16 -6.51 51.37
N ALA A 57 0.91 -7.56 50.57
CA ALA A 57 0.60 -7.44 49.16
C ALA A 57 -0.64 -6.55 48.97
N ALA A 58 -0.41 -5.27 48.71
CA ALA A 58 -1.38 -4.42 48.04
C ALA A 58 -1.60 -5.05 46.67
N SER A 59 -2.83 -5.47 46.37
CA SER A 59 -3.22 -5.84 45.01
C SER A 59 -2.79 -4.71 44.10
N ASP A 60 -1.96 -4.98 43.09
CA ASP A 60 -1.49 -3.95 42.17
C ASP A 60 -2.73 -3.44 41.43
N GLU A 61 -3.06 -2.15 41.58
CA GLU A 61 -4.26 -1.52 40.97
C GLU A 61 -4.33 -1.77 39.46
N TRP A 62 -3.16 -1.99 38.84
CA TRP A 62 -2.97 -2.26 37.42
C TRP A 62 -3.25 -3.71 37.01
N GLU A 63 -3.47 -4.64 37.95
CA GLU A 63 -3.85 -6.03 37.65
C GLU A 63 -5.12 -6.11 36.80
N THR A 64 -6.05 -5.17 36.98
CA THR A 64 -7.31 -5.05 36.22
C THR A 64 -7.09 -4.92 34.70
N VAL A 65 -5.97 -4.31 34.30
CA VAL A 65 -5.55 -4.20 32.89
C VAL A 65 -4.37 -5.13 32.57
N GLY A 66 -3.93 -5.95 33.52
CA GLY A 66 -2.77 -6.84 33.40
C GLY A 66 -1.43 -6.09 33.41
N GLY A 67 -1.42 -4.85 33.88
CA GLY A 67 -0.21 -4.06 34.11
C GLY A 67 0.37 -4.31 35.49
N ARG A 68 1.62 -3.88 35.68
CA ARG A 68 2.26 -3.78 36.98
C ARG A 68 3.09 -2.51 37.08
N MET A 69 3.40 -2.08 38.29
CA MET A 69 4.41 -1.03 38.48
C MET A 69 5.82 -1.55 38.20
N GLU A 70 6.54 -0.86 37.32
CA GLU A 70 7.96 -1.10 37.04
C GLU A 70 8.77 0.10 37.56
N THR A 71 9.79 -0.15 38.37
CA THR A 71 10.64 0.88 38.97
C THR A 71 12.08 0.74 38.46
N THR A 72 12.62 1.87 38.00
CA THR A 72 13.99 2.00 37.51
C THR A 72 14.71 3.11 38.29
N ASP A 73 16.01 3.26 38.06
CA ASP A 73 16.80 4.38 38.61
C ASP A 73 16.26 5.76 38.20
N TRP A 74 15.46 5.82 37.14
CA TRP A 74 14.89 7.03 36.56
C TRP A 74 13.46 7.34 37.03
N GLY A 75 12.90 6.50 37.90
CA GLY A 75 11.53 6.60 38.38
C GLY A 75 10.71 5.35 38.05
N SER A 76 9.39 5.47 38.20
CA SER A 76 8.45 4.36 37.96
C SER A 76 7.48 4.68 36.85
N PHE A 77 6.97 3.64 36.19
CA PHE A 77 5.90 3.71 35.20
C PHE A 77 5.12 2.38 35.24
N VAL A 78 3.99 2.31 34.55
CA VAL A 78 3.20 1.08 34.46
C VAL A 78 3.68 0.27 33.26
N LEU A 79 3.98 -1.00 33.46
CA LEU A 79 4.36 -1.94 32.41
C LEU A 79 3.34 -3.07 32.30
N ARG A 80 2.74 -3.22 31.12
CA ARG A 80 1.96 -4.41 30.76
C ARG A 80 2.77 -5.26 29.80
N ARG A 81 2.85 -6.57 30.05
CA ARG A 81 3.60 -7.52 29.21
C ARG A 81 2.75 -8.71 28.82
N ARG A 82 2.68 -9.00 27.52
CA ARG A 82 2.03 -10.17 26.94
C ARG A 82 3.02 -10.93 26.05
N THR A 83 3.01 -12.25 26.14
CA THR A 83 3.89 -13.12 25.35
C THR A 83 3.04 -14.13 24.61
N TYR A 84 3.30 -14.25 23.31
CA TYR A 84 2.58 -15.11 22.37
C TYR A 84 3.51 -16.23 21.92
N ALA A 85 3.04 -17.46 22.09
CA ALA A 85 3.76 -18.65 21.68
C ALA A 85 3.95 -18.68 20.15
N PRO A 86 4.90 -19.46 19.61
CA PRO A 86 5.19 -19.48 18.17
C PRO A 86 3.98 -19.88 17.32
N GLY A 87 3.07 -20.69 17.87
CA GLY A 87 1.83 -21.09 17.18
C GLY A 87 0.75 -20.02 17.10
N TYR A 88 0.90 -18.87 17.77
CA TYR A 88 -0.10 -17.81 17.78
C TYR A 88 -0.31 -17.22 16.39
N ARG A 89 -1.59 -17.00 16.05
CA ARG A 89 -2.01 -16.38 14.80
C ARG A 89 -2.69 -15.06 15.07
N HIS A 90 -2.35 -14.08 14.24
CA HIS A 90 -3.02 -12.79 14.19
C HIS A 90 -3.62 -12.61 12.80
N GLY A 91 -4.95 -12.66 12.73
CA GLY A 91 -5.66 -12.87 11.47
C GLY A 91 -5.18 -14.15 10.79
N LYS A 92 -4.85 -14.08 9.49
CA LYS A 92 -4.36 -15.25 8.75
C LYS A 92 -2.88 -15.58 8.97
N TYR A 93 -2.10 -14.72 9.62
CA TYR A 93 -0.66 -14.89 9.74
C TYR A 93 -0.24 -15.51 11.07
N ARG A 94 0.71 -16.43 11.02
CA ARG A 94 1.41 -16.89 12.22
C ARG A 94 2.61 -15.97 12.44
N LEU A 95 2.72 -15.37 13.62
CA LEU A 95 3.77 -14.38 13.86
C LEU A 95 5.18 -15.01 13.76
N SER A 96 5.33 -16.27 14.18
CA SER A 96 6.61 -16.98 14.06
C SER A 96 7.15 -17.14 12.64
N ASP A 97 6.33 -16.91 11.60
CA ASP A 97 6.79 -17.01 10.20
C ASP A 97 7.91 -15.99 9.91
N LEU A 98 8.00 -14.89 10.67
CA LEU A 98 9.14 -13.97 10.61
C LEU A 98 10.48 -14.61 11.01
N GLN A 99 10.47 -15.71 11.76
CA GLN A 99 11.70 -16.39 12.13
C GLN A 99 12.46 -16.92 10.90
N SER A 100 11.72 -17.43 9.91
CA SER A 100 12.22 -17.87 8.61
C SER A 100 12.23 -16.75 7.57
N GLU A 101 11.23 -15.87 7.58
CA GLU A 101 11.00 -14.94 6.46
C GLU A 101 11.52 -13.53 6.68
N GLY A 102 11.82 -13.14 7.93
CA GLY A 102 12.09 -11.75 8.29
C GLY A 102 13.21 -11.12 7.46
N ALA A 103 14.23 -11.89 7.07
CA ALA A 103 15.34 -11.40 6.24
C ALA A 103 14.89 -10.85 4.86
N HIS A 104 13.73 -11.27 4.35
CA HIS A 104 13.17 -10.75 3.09
C HIS A 104 12.66 -9.31 3.21
N LEU A 105 12.57 -8.72 4.40
CA LEU A 105 12.21 -7.31 4.60
C LEU A 105 13.37 -6.34 4.34
N ARG A 106 14.61 -6.84 4.17
CA ARG A 106 15.82 -6.03 3.87
C ARG A 106 15.63 -5.02 2.71
N PRO A 107 14.93 -5.31 1.61
CA PRO A 107 14.70 -4.32 0.55
C PRO A 107 13.95 -3.07 1.04
N LEU A 108 13.02 -3.21 1.99
CA LEU A 108 12.26 -2.10 2.57
C LEU A 108 13.09 -1.27 3.57
N TYR A 109 14.05 -1.93 4.21
CA TYR A 109 15.06 -1.28 5.04
C TYR A 109 15.97 -0.35 4.21
N LEU A 110 16.37 -0.78 3.00
CA LEU A 110 17.34 -0.06 2.14
C LEU A 110 16.72 1.07 1.30
N THR A 111 15.41 1.07 1.04
CA THR A 111 14.77 2.07 0.15
C THR A 111 14.58 3.45 0.78
N GLY A 112 15.02 3.65 2.04
CA GLY A 112 14.92 4.89 2.82
C GLY A 112 15.89 6.02 2.46
N GLY A 113 16.52 6.00 1.28
CA GLY A 113 17.31 7.14 0.77
C GLY A 113 18.83 6.98 0.75
N ARG A 114 19.38 5.79 1.05
CA ARG A 114 20.78 5.47 0.73
C ARG A 114 20.82 4.44 -0.39
N ARG A 115 21.49 4.79 -1.49
CA ARG A 115 21.82 3.80 -2.54
C ARG A 115 22.59 2.65 -1.87
N ARG A 116 22.33 1.43 -2.34
CA ARG A 116 23.01 0.17 -1.94
C ARG A 116 24.54 0.27 -1.91
N GLU A 117 25.12 1.22 -2.64
CA GLU A 117 26.56 1.43 -2.81
C GLU A 117 27.17 2.44 -1.83
N GLU A 118 26.37 3.27 -1.14
CA GLU A 118 26.86 4.37 -0.29
C GLU A 118 26.74 4.09 1.21
N ASP A 119 26.15 2.96 1.63
CA ASP A 119 26.08 2.61 3.04
C ASP A 119 27.18 1.60 3.44
N PRO A 120 28.27 2.04 4.08
CA PRO A 120 29.30 1.13 4.60
C PRO A 120 28.76 0.19 5.69
N THR A 121 27.55 0.43 6.23
CA THR A 121 26.89 -0.47 7.19
C THR A 121 26.12 -1.61 6.54
N ALA A 122 25.85 -1.57 5.23
CA ALA A 122 25.25 -2.72 4.54
C ALA A 122 26.15 -3.97 4.61
N LYS A 123 27.47 -3.78 4.70
CA LYS A 123 28.43 -4.85 4.95
C LYS A 123 28.45 -5.31 6.42
N SER A 124 28.14 -4.45 7.39
CA SER A 124 28.16 -4.82 8.82
C SER A 124 26.86 -5.47 9.32
N VAL A 125 25.80 -5.51 8.49
CA VAL A 125 24.55 -6.24 8.82
C VAL A 125 24.70 -7.75 8.61
N GLU A 126 25.66 -8.19 7.79
CA GLU A 126 25.90 -9.61 7.49
C GLU A 126 26.71 -10.36 8.56
N GLU A 127 27.35 -9.65 9.50
CA GLU A 127 28.21 -10.23 10.54
C GLU A 127 27.56 -10.21 11.95
N ASP A 128 26.31 -9.78 12.08
CA ASP A 128 25.59 -9.78 13.35
C ASP A 128 25.16 -11.22 13.71
N PRO A 129 25.60 -11.79 14.85
CA PRO A 129 25.25 -13.16 15.25
C PRO A 129 23.74 -13.32 15.53
N MET A 130 23.01 -12.22 15.71
CA MET A 130 21.58 -12.24 16.02
C MET A 130 20.73 -12.42 14.76
N LYS A 131 19.72 -13.29 14.83
CA LYS A 131 18.83 -13.54 13.69
C LYS A 131 18.08 -12.27 13.33
N PHE A 132 17.76 -12.07 12.05
CA PHE A 132 17.17 -10.82 11.58
C PHE A 132 15.89 -10.41 12.33
N HIS A 133 14.99 -11.37 12.60
CA HIS A 133 13.73 -11.10 13.31
C HIS A 133 13.93 -10.70 14.78
N GLU A 134 15.00 -11.19 15.42
CA GLU A 134 15.36 -10.84 16.80
C GLU A 134 15.93 -9.43 16.91
N ARG A 135 16.12 -8.72 15.79
CA ARG A 135 16.58 -7.32 15.73
C ARG A 135 15.44 -6.32 15.55
N LEU A 136 14.22 -6.80 15.35
CA LEU A 136 13.04 -6.01 15.03
C LEU A 136 12.36 -5.49 16.30
N LEU A 137 12.07 -4.18 16.33
CA LEU A 137 11.24 -3.53 17.33
C LEU A 137 10.00 -2.94 16.67
N PHE A 138 8.85 -3.55 16.91
CA PHE A 138 7.56 -3.02 16.50
C PHE A 138 7.18 -1.90 17.47
N ILE A 139 6.69 -0.76 16.99
CA ILE A 139 6.33 0.38 17.85
C ILE A 139 5.04 1.05 17.37
N ASP A 140 4.23 1.42 18.34
CA ASP A 140 3.01 2.21 18.20
C ASP A 140 2.82 3.05 19.48
N THR A 141 2.28 4.27 19.35
CA THR A 141 2.13 5.18 20.48
C THR A 141 0.72 5.73 20.62
N GLU A 142 0.25 5.82 21.86
CA GLU A 142 -0.96 6.56 22.21
C GLU A 142 -0.58 7.90 22.80
N THR A 143 -1.08 8.97 22.20
CA THR A 143 -0.61 10.33 22.48
C THR A 143 -1.74 11.24 22.92
N THR A 144 -1.46 12.25 23.76
CA THR A 144 -2.49 13.18 24.28
C THR A 144 -3.16 14.06 23.21
N GLY A 145 -2.64 14.10 21.99
CA GLY A 145 -3.26 14.75 20.84
C GLY A 145 -2.65 14.30 19.50
N LEU A 146 -3.07 14.93 18.40
CA LEU A 146 -2.67 14.54 17.03
C LEU A 146 -1.54 15.41 16.43
N GLY A 147 -1.03 16.39 17.17
CA GLY A 147 0.00 17.32 16.69
C GLY A 147 1.41 16.92 17.14
N LEU A 148 2.44 17.37 16.40
CA LEU A 148 3.85 17.20 16.80
C LEU A 148 4.34 18.25 17.82
N GLY A 149 3.44 19.08 18.34
CA GLY A 149 3.77 20.18 19.25
C GLY A 149 4.30 19.69 20.60
N ALA A 150 5.04 20.55 21.30
CA ALA A 150 5.70 20.22 22.58
C ALA A 150 4.75 19.74 23.71
N GLY A 151 3.45 20.04 23.60
CA GLY A 151 2.42 19.58 24.53
C GLY A 151 1.87 18.18 24.23
N ASN A 152 2.22 17.57 23.10
CA ASN A 152 1.83 16.19 22.81
C ASN A 152 2.80 15.23 23.50
N VAL A 153 2.25 14.34 24.32
CA VAL A 153 3.00 13.39 25.13
C VAL A 153 2.50 11.99 24.77
N PRO A 154 3.38 11.04 24.42
CA PRO A 154 3.01 9.64 24.33
C PRO A 154 2.74 9.16 25.74
N PHE A 155 1.46 9.04 26.11
CA PHE A 155 1.11 8.53 27.44
C PHE A 155 1.22 7.01 27.51
N MET A 156 1.17 6.34 26.35
CA MET A 156 1.52 4.94 26.19
C MET A 156 2.48 4.76 25.02
N VAL A 157 3.49 3.92 25.21
CA VAL A 157 4.35 3.40 24.13
C VAL A 157 4.24 1.89 24.14
N GLY A 158 3.61 1.35 23.09
CA GLY A 158 3.57 -0.07 22.81
C GLY A 158 4.80 -0.48 22.02
N ILE A 159 5.43 -1.58 22.42
CA ILE A 159 6.52 -2.20 21.67
C ILE A 159 6.27 -3.70 21.51
N GLY A 160 6.71 -4.24 20.38
CA GLY A 160 6.75 -5.68 20.12
C GLY A 160 8.14 -6.14 19.73
N PHE A 161 8.57 -7.32 20.16
CA PHE A 161 9.89 -7.89 19.80
C PHE A 161 9.90 -9.41 20.00
N TYR A 162 10.91 -10.07 19.43
CA TYR A 162 11.12 -11.52 19.60
C TYR A 162 12.11 -11.81 20.72
N GLU A 163 11.73 -12.67 21.67
CA GLU A 163 12.59 -13.13 22.75
C GLU A 163 12.33 -14.62 23.03
N GLY A 164 13.38 -15.44 23.02
CA GLY A 164 13.27 -16.88 23.30
C GLY A 164 12.34 -17.62 22.33
N GLY A 165 12.26 -17.18 21.06
CA GLY A 165 11.36 -17.74 20.05
C GLY A 165 9.90 -17.31 20.17
N ASN A 166 9.52 -16.58 21.21
CA ASN A 166 8.17 -16.04 21.38
C ASN A 166 8.10 -14.59 20.90
N TYR A 167 6.91 -14.16 20.49
CA TYR A 167 6.65 -12.74 20.26
C TYR A 167 6.17 -12.11 21.57
N THR A 168 6.77 -11.01 22.00
CA THR A 168 6.39 -10.31 23.23
C THR A 168 5.96 -8.90 22.90
N VAL A 169 4.82 -8.49 23.47
CA VAL A 169 4.32 -7.13 23.47
C VAL A 169 4.50 -6.55 24.88
N GLU A 170 5.13 -5.39 24.96
CA GLU A 170 5.25 -4.60 26.19
C GLU A 170 4.63 -3.23 25.95
N GLN A 171 3.87 -2.74 26.91
CA GLN A 171 3.22 -1.42 26.84
C GLN A 171 3.61 -0.66 28.07
N MET A 172 4.36 0.42 27.88
CA MET A 172 4.70 1.34 28.95
C MET A 172 3.66 2.46 28.99
N LEU A 173 3.02 2.66 30.14
CA LEU A 173 2.06 3.74 30.38
C LEU A 173 2.61 4.65 31.49
N ILE A 174 2.53 5.96 31.28
CA ILE A 174 2.79 6.96 32.33
C ILE A 174 1.48 7.39 33.00
N ARG A 175 1.49 7.49 34.33
CA ARG A 175 0.36 7.92 35.15
C ARG A 175 0.30 9.44 35.32
N HIS A 176 1.43 10.09 35.07
CA HIS A 176 1.58 11.54 34.98
C HIS A 176 2.86 11.88 34.20
N PRO A 177 2.98 13.11 33.66
CA PRO A 177 4.13 13.49 32.83
C PRO A 177 5.51 13.30 33.48
N GLY A 178 5.60 13.38 34.81
CA GLY A 178 6.86 13.14 35.54
C GLY A 178 7.46 11.73 35.41
N GLU A 179 6.69 10.74 34.95
CA GLU A 179 7.16 9.35 34.76
C GLU A 179 7.80 9.13 33.38
N GLU A 180 7.73 10.12 32.50
CA GLU A 180 8.21 10.00 31.12
C GLU A 180 9.70 9.67 31.03
N ILE A 181 10.53 10.20 31.93
CA ILE A 181 11.98 9.92 31.96
C ILE A 181 12.23 8.41 32.16
N ALA A 182 11.49 7.78 33.07
CA ALA A 182 11.61 6.35 33.34
C ALA A 182 11.20 5.51 32.12
N MET A 183 10.07 5.86 31.51
CA MET A 183 9.58 5.21 30.29
C MET A 183 10.58 5.35 29.12
N LEU A 184 11.12 6.55 28.89
CA LEU A 184 12.09 6.81 27.81
C LEU A 184 13.43 6.12 28.07
N ALA A 185 13.88 6.01 29.32
CA ALA A 185 15.08 5.26 29.66
C ALA A 185 14.89 3.76 29.34
N TYR A 186 13.73 3.21 29.69
CA TYR A 186 13.39 1.82 29.35
C TYR A 186 13.31 1.59 27.84
N LEU A 187 12.66 2.49 27.10
CA LEU A 187 12.59 2.42 25.63
C LEU A 187 13.98 2.46 24.98
N GLN A 188 14.89 3.27 25.54
CA GLN A 188 16.26 3.40 25.04
C GLN A 188 17.02 2.06 25.11
N GLU A 189 16.85 1.28 26.17
CA GLU A 189 17.45 -0.06 26.30
C GLU A 189 16.89 -1.03 25.26
N LYS A 190 15.58 -0.95 24.98
CA LYS A 190 14.94 -1.78 23.95
C LYS A 190 15.42 -1.41 22.55
N LEU A 191 15.58 -0.13 22.24
CA LEU A 191 16.12 0.35 20.97
C LEU A 191 17.58 -0.10 20.74
N GLU A 192 18.39 -0.15 21.80
CA GLU A 192 19.77 -0.65 21.73
C GLU A 192 19.81 -2.16 21.40
N ARG A 193 18.90 -2.95 21.98
CA ARG A 193 18.80 -4.39 21.74
C ARG A 193 18.15 -4.74 20.39
N TYR A 194 17.14 -3.97 19.98
CA TYR A 194 16.31 -4.21 18.80
C TYR A 194 16.41 -3.01 17.84
N PRO A 195 17.50 -2.90 17.06
CA PRO A 195 17.85 -1.66 16.38
C PRO A 195 17.05 -1.37 15.11
N ILE A 196 16.15 -2.25 14.67
CA ILE A 196 15.35 -2.07 13.45
C ILE A 196 13.89 -1.81 13.84
N VAL A 197 13.46 -0.56 13.71
CA VAL A 197 12.09 -0.16 14.07
C VAL A 197 11.11 -0.51 12.96
N ILE A 198 9.95 -1.03 13.35
CA ILE A 198 8.79 -1.29 12.48
C ILE A 198 7.60 -0.51 13.03
N SER A 199 6.92 0.26 12.18
CA SER A 199 5.73 1.04 12.57
C SER A 199 4.72 1.15 11.43
N TYR A 200 3.56 1.74 11.72
CA TYR A 200 2.59 2.17 10.72
C TYR A 200 2.42 3.69 10.81
N ASN A 201 2.86 4.43 9.80
CA ASN A 201 2.94 5.91 9.81
C ASN A 201 3.92 6.53 10.84
N GLY A 202 4.62 5.71 11.64
CA GLY A 202 5.54 6.20 12.66
C GLY A 202 6.77 6.98 12.18
N LYS A 203 7.16 6.93 10.90
CA LYS A 203 8.18 7.86 10.37
C LYS A 203 7.74 9.32 10.41
N SER A 204 6.43 9.55 10.23
CA SER A 204 5.85 10.88 10.17
C SER A 204 5.19 11.32 11.48
N PHE A 205 4.98 10.38 12.42
CA PHE A 205 4.23 10.61 13.65
C PHE A 205 4.96 10.13 14.91
N ASP A 206 4.92 8.83 15.21
CA ASP A 206 5.42 8.26 16.47
C ASP A 206 6.88 8.61 16.76
N TRP A 207 7.76 8.35 15.80
CA TRP A 207 9.20 8.53 16.00
C TRP A 207 9.60 10.00 16.17
N PRO A 208 9.11 10.95 15.36
CA PRO A 208 9.27 12.38 15.64
C PRO A 208 8.80 12.80 17.04
N ILE A 209 7.67 12.26 17.53
CA ILE A 209 7.17 12.56 18.88
C ILE A 209 8.16 12.03 19.92
N VAL A 210 8.55 10.76 19.85
CA VAL A 210 9.50 10.13 20.77
C VAL A 210 10.82 10.91 20.80
N LYS A 211 11.41 11.27 19.65
CA LYS A 211 12.63 12.09 19.59
C LYS A 211 12.46 13.43 20.30
N ASN A 212 11.36 14.12 20.06
CA ASN A 212 11.07 15.39 20.73
C ASN A 212 10.98 15.21 22.26
N ARG A 213 10.45 14.07 22.74
CA ARG A 213 10.37 13.79 24.18
C ARG A 213 11.73 13.57 24.84
N TYR A 214 12.68 12.91 24.16
CA TYR A 214 14.08 12.86 24.63
C TYR A 214 14.67 14.27 24.78
N ILE A 215 14.46 15.13 23.78
CA ILE A 215 14.95 16.53 23.82
C ILE A 215 14.30 17.30 24.99
N MET A 216 12.98 17.21 25.14
CA MET A 216 12.24 17.93 26.19
C MET A 216 12.65 17.48 27.60
N ASN A 217 12.96 16.20 27.79
CA ASN A 217 13.46 15.65 29.05
C ASN A 217 14.98 15.80 29.22
N ARG A 218 15.68 16.47 28.28
CA ARG A 218 17.14 16.63 28.27
C ARG A 218 17.91 15.32 28.35
N MET A 219 17.33 14.26 27.80
CA MET A 219 17.93 12.94 27.72
C MET A 219 18.68 12.79 26.39
N THR A 220 19.90 12.26 26.43
CA THR A 220 20.62 11.90 25.20
C THR A 220 20.02 10.61 24.63
N LEU A 221 19.53 10.67 23.39
CA LEU A 221 19.16 9.49 22.62
C LEU A 221 20.45 8.71 22.28
N ARG A 222 20.74 7.64 23.04
CA ARG A 222 22.02 6.92 22.94
C ARG A 222 22.14 6.07 21.68
N ALA A 223 21.01 5.63 21.14
CA ALA A 223 20.93 4.84 19.92
C ALA A 223 19.74 5.28 19.08
N GLU A 224 20.03 5.79 17.87
CA GLU A 224 19.00 5.90 16.84
C GLU A 224 18.73 4.51 16.23
N PRO A 225 17.49 4.25 15.76
CA PRO A 225 17.19 3.08 14.95
C PRO A 225 18.17 2.98 13.78
N LYS A 226 18.84 1.84 13.66
CA LYS A 226 19.74 1.56 12.52
C LYS A 226 18.94 1.46 11.21
N GLY A 227 17.66 1.12 11.31
CA GLY A 227 16.70 1.41 10.26
C GLY A 227 15.27 1.39 10.73
N HIS A 228 14.39 1.82 9.83
CA HIS A 228 12.97 2.02 10.13
C HIS A 228 12.14 1.60 8.93
N ILE A 229 11.35 0.55 9.09
CA ILE A 229 10.36 0.09 8.11
C ILE A 229 9.00 0.65 8.54
N ASP A 230 8.38 1.43 7.66
CA ASP A 230 7.05 2.00 7.91
C ASP A 230 6.07 1.42 6.90
N PHE A 231 5.11 0.64 7.38
CA PHE A 231 4.20 -0.11 6.51
C PHE A 231 3.10 0.73 5.89
N LEU A 232 2.91 2.00 6.27
CA LEU A 232 1.95 2.86 5.58
C LEU A 232 2.33 3.06 4.11
N TYR A 233 3.62 3.19 3.79
CA TYR A 233 4.10 3.43 2.43
C TYR A 233 3.89 2.25 1.48
N PRO A 234 4.30 1.01 1.79
CA PRO A 234 3.98 -0.14 0.95
C PRO A 234 2.48 -0.43 0.92
N SER A 235 1.75 -0.26 2.03
CA SER A 235 0.28 -0.38 2.06
C SER A 235 -0.39 0.59 1.09
N ARG A 236 0.01 1.87 1.08
CA ARG A 236 -0.45 2.83 0.06
C ARG A 236 0.04 2.51 -1.33
N SER A 237 1.20 1.87 -1.48
CA SER A 237 1.73 1.47 -2.79
C SER A 237 0.95 0.33 -3.42
N LEU A 238 0.31 -0.53 -2.62
CA LEU A 238 -0.52 -1.62 -3.10
C LEU A 238 -2.01 -1.25 -3.08
N TRP A 239 -2.51 -0.69 -1.99
CA TRP A 239 -3.94 -0.74 -1.69
C TRP A 239 -4.72 0.58 -1.80
N LYS A 240 -4.07 1.72 -2.07
CA LYS A 240 -4.75 3.03 -2.07
C LYS A 240 -5.93 3.18 -3.06
N HIS A 241 -6.01 2.29 -4.04
CA HIS A 241 -7.06 2.27 -5.07
C HIS A 241 -7.95 1.03 -4.98
N SER A 242 -7.60 0.04 -4.17
CA SER A 242 -8.43 -1.15 -3.91
C SER A 242 -9.12 -1.10 -2.56
N LEU A 243 -8.70 -0.20 -1.65
CA LEU A 243 -9.33 0.03 -0.34
C LEU A 243 -9.89 1.45 -0.22
N PRO A 244 -10.97 1.66 0.56
CA PRO A 244 -11.50 3.00 0.83
C PRO A 244 -10.53 3.88 1.62
N SER A 245 -9.66 3.27 2.45
CA SER A 245 -8.61 3.94 3.20
C SER A 245 -7.48 2.98 3.54
N CYS A 246 -6.24 3.47 3.55
CA CYS A 246 -5.08 2.73 4.08
C CYS A 246 -4.82 3.08 5.55
N ARG A 247 -5.86 3.19 6.37
CA ARG A 247 -5.71 3.18 7.83
C ARG A 247 -5.49 1.74 8.29
N LEU A 248 -4.79 1.54 9.41
CA LEU A 248 -4.42 0.21 9.88
C LEU A 248 -5.63 -0.71 10.05
N GLY A 249 -6.70 -0.24 10.70
CA GLY A 249 -7.94 -1.00 10.85
C GLY A 249 -8.57 -1.48 9.53
N ASN A 250 -8.55 -0.67 8.47
CA ASN A 250 -9.05 -1.11 7.16
C ASN A 250 -8.14 -2.14 6.50
N VAL A 251 -6.82 -2.02 6.68
CA VAL A 251 -5.83 -2.96 6.15
C VAL A 251 -5.93 -4.31 6.86
N GLU A 252 -6.13 -4.28 8.17
CA GLU A 252 -6.34 -5.46 9.00
C GLU A 252 -7.51 -6.31 8.56
N GLU A 253 -8.69 -5.71 8.46
CA GLU A 253 -9.91 -6.40 8.08
C GLU A 253 -9.79 -6.96 6.66
N GLU A 254 -9.39 -6.13 5.71
CA GLU A 254 -9.49 -6.46 4.29
C GLU A 254 -8.28 -7.25 3.75
N ARG A 255 -7.12 -7.22 4.42
CA ARG A 255 -5.89 -7.88 3.92
C ARG A 255 -5.26 -8.85 4.91
N LEU A 256 -5.32 -8.58 6.22
CA LEU A 256 -4.82 -9.51 7.24
C LEU A 256 -5.89 -10.47 7.75
N LEU A 257 -7.17 -10.18 7.50
CA LEU A 257 -8.33 -10.90 8.05
C LEU A 257 -8.36 -10.87 9.58
N VAL A 258 -8.03 -9.70 10.14
CA VAL A 258 -8.14 -9.42 11.57
C VAL A 258 -9.48 -8.72 11.78
N HIS A 259 -10.36 -9.35 12.54
CA HIS A 259 -11.63 -8.76 12.97
C HIS A 259 -11.49 -8.30 14.42
N ARG A 260 -11.70 -7.00 14.65
CA ARG A 260 -11.68 -6.42 15.99
C ARG A 260 -13.10 -6.42 16.57
N GLU A 261 -13.31 -7.11 17.67
CA GLU A 261 -14.57 -7.08 18.43
C GLU A 261 -14.48 -6.01 19.52
N ASP A 262 -15.49 -5.15 19.63
CA ASP A 262 -15.62 -4.13 20.69
C ASP A 262 -14.40 -3.22 20.92
N ASP A 263 -13.62 -2.94 19.87
CA ASP A 263 -12.42 -2.11 19.96
C ASP A 263 -12.73 -0.63 20.20
N VAL A 264 -11.91 0.00 21.04
CA VAL A 264 -12.00 1.43 21.29
C VAL A 264 -11.48 2.17 20.05
N PRO A 265 -12.25 3.12 19.48
CA PRO A 265 -11.71 3.97 18.42
C PRO A 265 -10.47 4.71 18.95
N GLY A 266 -9.32 4.59 18.29
CA GLY A 266 -8.07 5.26 18.74
C GLY A 266 -8.20 6.77 18.97
N SER A 267 -9.15 7.45 18.30
CA SER A 267 -9.47 8.85 18.57
C SER A 267 -10.00 9.14 19.99
N LEU A 268 -10.48 8.12 20.71
CA LEU A 268 -10.97 8.21 22.08
C LEU A 268 -9.87 7.95 23.12
N ALA A 269 -8.74 7.36 22.73
CA ALA A 269 -7.64 7.04 23.65
C ALA A 269 -7.17 8.26 24.48
N PRO A 270 -7.01 9.48 23.92
CA PRO A 270 -6.65 10.65 24.72
C PRO A 270 -7.72 11.00 25.76
N ALA A 271 -9.00 10.88 25.40
CA ALA A 271 -10.11 11.21 26.30
C ALA A 271 -10.18 10.23 27.48
N LEU A 272 -9.98 8.93 27.23
CA LEU A 272 -9.91 7.90 28.26
C LEU A 272 -8.70 8.09 29.18
N TYR A 273 -7.55 8.52 28.63
CA TYR A 273 -6.40 8.90 29.44
C TYR A 273 -6.69 10.08 30.37
N PHE A 274 -7.34 11.14 29.87
CA PHE A 274 -7.74 12.26 30.72
C PHE A 274 -8.81 11.86 31.76
N GLN A 275 -9.70 10.94 31.43
CA GLN A 275 -10.65 10.36 32.39
C GLN A 275 -9.91 9.60 33.49
N TYR A 276 -8.96 8.73 33.15
CA TYR A 276 -8.08 8.06 34.11
C TYR A 276 -7.36 9.06 35.02
N LEU A 277 -6.81 10.15 34.46
CA LEU A 277 -6.12 11.15 35.27
C LEU A 277 -7.03 11.81 36.32
N ALA A 278 -8.32 11.95 36.03
CA ALA A 278 -9.32 12.55 36.90
C ALA A 278 -9.89 11.56 37.93
N GLU A 279 -10.24 10.35 37.48
CA GLU A 279 -10.94 9.33 38.29
C GLU A 279 -9.98 8.42 39.04
N LYS A 280 -8.72 8.31 38.58
CA LYS A 280 -7.69 7.38 39.06
C LYS A 280 -8.12 5.92 39.02
N ASP A 281 -9.04 5.57 38.12
CA ASP A 281 -9.47 4.21 37.86
C ASP A 281 -8.75 3.65 36.61
N PRO A 282 -7.84 2.67 36.74
CA PRO A 282 -7.17 2.03 35.60
C PRO A 282 -8.11 1.32 34.63
N SER A 283 -9.29 0.90 35.08
CA SER A 283 -10.22 0.10 34.27
C SER A 283 -10.67 0.82 32.99
N VAL A 284 -10.73 2.16 33.03
CA VAL A 284 -11.11 3.01 31.88
C VAL A 284 -10.11 2.93 30.73
N LEU A 285 -8.87 2.50 31.00
CA LEU A 285 -7.81 2.33 30.00
C LEU A 285 -7.75 0.93 29.41
N HIS A 286 -8.58 -0.01 29.87
CA HIS A 286 -8.56 -1.40 29.40
C HIS A 286 -8.62 -1.48 27.87
N GLY A 287 -9.59 -0.78 27.26
CA GLY A 287 -9.74 -0.76 25.81
C GLY A 287 -8.57 -0.09 25.07
N VAL A 288 -7.88 0.88 25.68
CA VAL A 288 -6.69 1.51 25.08
C VAL A 288 -5.52 0.53 25.05
N PHE A 289 -5.32 -0.25 26.13
CA PHE A 289 -4.30 -1.31 26.14
C PHE A 289 -4.59 -2.38 25.09
N ILE A 290 -5.85 -2.80 24.94
CA ILE A 290 -6.23 -3.79 23.92
C ILE A 290 -6.02 -3.24 22.51
N HIS A 291 -6.43 -2.00 22.25
CA HIS A 291 -6.23 -1.33 20.96
C HIS A 291 -4.75 -1.31 20.55
N ASN A 292 -3.89 -0.76 21.40
CA ASN A 292 -2.46 -0.66 21.13
C ASN A 292 -1.79 -2.06 21.04
N GLU A 293 -2.24 -3.05 21.81
CA GLU A 293 -1.78 -4.45 21.67
C GLU A 293 -2.09 -4.99 20.27
N LEU A 294 -3.33 -4.82 19.80
CA LEU A 294 -3.76 -5.27 18.48
C LEU A 294 -3.00 -4.57 17.36
N ASP A 295 -2.76 -3.26 17.48
CA ASP A 295 -1.97 -2.48 16.53
C ASP A 295 -0.55 -3.06 16.40
N ILE A 296 0.12 -3.35 17.53
CA ILE A 296 1.46 -3.97 17.53
C ILE A 296 1.44 -5.37 16.89
N LEU A 297 0.45 -6.21 17.22
CA LEU A 297 0.30 -7.54 16.60
C LEU A 297 0.07 -7.43 15.09
N SER A 298 -0.69 -6.43 14.64
CA SER A 298 -0.92 -6.17 13.22
C SER A 298 0.33 -5.70 12.49
N LEU A 299 1.22 -4.94 13.13
CA LEU A 299 2.52 -4.64 12.55
C LEU A 299 3.35 -5.90 12.29
N ALA A 300 3.32 -6.88 13.22
CA ALA A 300 3.97 -8.17 13.03
C ALA A 300 3.30 -8.99 11.91
N GLY A 301 1.97 -9.00 11.83
CA GLY A 301 1.23 -9.60 10.72
C GLY A 301 1.57 -8.98 9.36
N LEU A 302 1.65 -7.65 9.26
CA LEU A 302 2.08 -6.94 8.06
C LEU A 302 3.52 -7.29 7.69
N ALA A 303 4.41 -7.42 8.67
CA ALA A 303 5.78 -7.85 8.42
C ALA A 303 5.82 -9.25 7.81
N VAL A 304 5.01 -10.21 8.29
CA VAL A 304 4.88 -11.53 7.65
C VAL A 304 4.32 -11.39 6.23
N HIS A 305 3.26 -10.59 6.03
CA HIS A 305 2.67 -10.37 4.71
C HIS A 305 3.71 -9.86 3.71
N PHE A 306 4.38 -8.75 4.01
CA PHE A 306 5.33 -8.14 3.08
C PHE A 306 6.60 -8.99 2.91
N ALA A 307 7.03 -9.74 3.93
CA ALA A 307 8.10 -10.73 3.77
C ALA A 307 7.69 -11.85 2.80
N GLY A 308 6.44 -12.31 2.89
CA GLY A 308 5.84 -13.26 1.96
C GLY A 308 5.81 -12.74 0.51
N VAL A 309 5.44 -11.48 0.31
CA VAL A 309 5.45 -10.88 -1.04
C VAL A 309 6.88 -10.74 -1.58
N LEU A 310 7.83 -10.30 -0.75
CA LEU A 310 9.22 -10.09 -1.15
C LEU A 310 10.02 -11.39 -1.33
N SER A 311 9.61 -12.49 -0.69
CA SER A 311 10.15 -13.82 -0.92
C SER A 311 9.56 -14.52 -2.14
N GLY A 312 8.47 -13.99 -2.71
CA GLY A 312 7.71 -14.61 -3.79
C GLY A 312 6.76 -15.72 -3.31
N ARG A 313 6.64 -15.95 -1.99
CA ARG A 313 5.62 -16.85 -1.43
C ARG A 313 4.21 -16.34 -1.73
N ILE A 314 4.00 -15.03 -1.61
CA ILE A 314 2.77 -14.35 -2.00
C ILE A 314 3.04 -13.69 -3.35
N ASP A 315 2.40 -14.20 -4.40
CA ASP A 315 2.54 -13.68 -5.76
C ASP A 315 1.24 -13.09 -6.33
N TRP A 316 1.25 -12.80 -7.63
CA TRP A 316 0.13 -12.14 -8.29
C TRP A 316 -1.16 -12.96 -8.28
N ARG A 317 -1.08 -14.29 -8.12
CA ARG A 317 -2.24 -15.17 -8.09
C ARG A 317 -3.07 -14.92 -6.84
N GLU A 318 -2.41 -14.63 -5.72
CA GLU A 318 -3.08 -14.35 -4.44
C GLU A 318 -3.75 -12.98 -4.40
N VAL A 319 -3.23 -12.00 -5.15
CA VAL A 319 -3.83 -10.65 -5.21
C VAL A 319 -4.84 -10.47 -6.33
N ARG A 320 -4.83 -11.35 -7.33
CA ARG A 320 -5.77 -11.33 -8.46
C ARG A 320 -7.25 -11.24 -8.04
N PRO A 321 -7.73 -11.90 -6.97
CA PRO A 321 -9.11 -11.76 -6.50
C PRO A 321 -9.50 -10.33 -6.09
N TYR A 322 -8.54 -9.48 -5.75
CA TYR A 322 -8.78 -8.06 -5.42
C TYR A 322 -8.79 -7.15 -6.67
N GLY A 323 -8.69 -7.73 -7.86
CA GLY A 323 -8.83 -7.03 -9.14
C GLY A 323 -7.52 -6.63 -9.81
N TYR A 324 -7.64 -6.16 -11.05
CA TYR A 324 -6.50 -5.79 -11.89
C TYR A 324 -5.72 -4.58 -11.34
N GLU A 325 -6.36 -3.69 -10.59
CA GLU A 325 -5.71 -2.54 -9.94
C GLU A 325 -4.63 -3.01 -8.97
N GLU A 326 -4.99 -3.86 -8.01
CA GLU A 326 -4.06 -4.30 -6.98
C GLU A 326 -2.92 -5.13 -7.58
N TRP A 327 -3.23 -5.98 -8.55
CA TRP A 327 -2.23 -6.72 -9.31
C TRP A 327 -1.24 -5.78 -10.02
N PHE A 328 -1.71 -4.82 -10.80
CA PHE A 328 -0.84 -3.86 -11.48
C PHE A 328 0.05 -3.10 -10.50
N ARG A 329 -0.53 -2.66 -9.38
CA ARG A 329 0.20 -1.95 -8.32
C ARG A 329 1.22 -2.80 -7.60
N MET A 330 0.96 -4.10 -7.44
CA MET A 330 1.94 -5.05 -6.94
C MET A 330 3.15 -5.15 -7.88
N GLY A 331 2.92 -5.26 -9.19
CA GLY A 331 4.01 -5.22 -10.17
C GLY A 331 4.84 -3.93 -10.09
N LEU A 332 4.18 -2.77 -10.01
CA LEU A 332 4.88 -1.47 -9.86
C LEU A 332 5.67 -1.37 -8.55
N TRP A 333 5.12 -1.88 -7.45
CA TRP A 333 5.77 -1.85 -6.15
C TRP A 333 6.99 -2.77 -6.12
N LEU A 334 6.86 -4.00 -6.64
CA LEU A 334 7.97 -4.95 -6.78
C LEU A 334 9.13 -4.35 -7.60
N ASP A 335 8.83 -3.70 -8.73
CA ASP A 335 9.84 -3.00 -9.55
C ASP A 335 10.53 -1.89 -8.75
N LYS A 336 9.75 -1.10 -8.01
CA LYS A 336 10.26 -0.01 -7.18
C LYS A 336 11.19 -0.49 -6.06
N VAL A 337 10.92 -1.63 -5.45
CA VAL A 337 11.77 -2.21 -4.38
C VAL A 337 12.90 -3.09 -4.92
N GLY A 338 13.07 -3.16 -6.26
CA GLY A 338 14.18 -3.83 -6.93
C GLY A 338 13.94 -5.31 -7.25
N MET A 339 12.72 -5.82 -7.05
CA MET A 339 12.32 -7.20 -7.37
C MET A 339 11.88 -7.31 -8.85
N ARG A 340 12.83 -7.10 -9.76
CA ARG A 340 12.56 -6.95 -11.20
C ARG A 340 11.91 -8.18 -11.83
N GLU A 341 12.44 -9.38 -11.56
CA GLU A 341 11.91 -10.62 -12.13
C GLU A 341 10.46 -10.88 -11.67
N ALA A 342 10.19 -10.70 -10.38
CA ALA A 342 8.84 -10.83 -9.84
C ALA A 342 7.89 -9.76 -10.39
N ALA A 343 8.35 -8.53 -10.57
CA ALA A 343 7.59 -7.45 -11.17
C ALA A 343 7.22 -7.74 -12.62
N GLU A 344 8.19 -8.16 -13.44
CA GLU A 344 7.98 -8.52 -14.83
C GLU A 344 7.02 -9.70 -14.95
N GLY A 345 7.21 -10.76 -14.16
CA GLY A 345 6.30 -11.91 -14.13
C GLY A 345 4.86 -11.53 -13.76
N ALA A 346 4.67 -10.61 -12.81
CA ALA A 346 3.36 -10.08 -12.49
C ALA A 346 2.76 -9.27 -13.65
N MET A 347 3.55 -8.41 -14.31
CA MET A 347 3.08 -7.59 -15.44
C MET A 347 2.74 -8.43 -16.68
N ASP A 348 3.53 -9.45 -16.97
CA ASP A 348 3.30 -10.37 -18.10
C ASP A 348 2.03 -11.18 -17.91
N ALA A 349 1.81 -11.70 -16.71
CA ALA A 349 0.59 -12.42 -16.41
C ALA A 349 -0.64 -11.50 -16.42
N LEU A 350 -0.50 -10.22 -16.02
CA LEU A 350 -1.56 -9.21 -16.13
C LEU A 350 -1.87 -8.89 -17.60
N TYR A 351 -0.82 -8.73 -18.42
CA TYR A 351 -0.94 -8.54 -19.87
C TYR A 351 -1.77 -9.67 -20.50
N GLU A 352 -1.40 -10.93 -20.27
CA GLU A 352 -2.11 -12.08 -20.81
C GLU A 352 -3.55 -12.20 -20.30
N ALA A 353 -3.78 -11.86 -19.02
CA ALA A 353 -5.13 -11.88 -18.45
C ALA A 353 -6.02 -10.78 -19.05
N SER A 354 -5.47 -9.57 -19.23
CA SER A 354 -6.19 -8.43 -19.78
C SER A 354 -6.65 -8.66 -21.22
N LEU A 355 -5.83 -9.33 -22.04
CA LEU A 355 -6.17 -9.70 -23.42
C LEU A 355 -7.19 -10.85 -23.49
N ARG A 356 -7.15 -11.78 -22.52
CA ARG A 356 -8.16 -12.85 -22.44
C ARG A 356 -9.52 -12.34 -21.97
N GLY A 357 -9.56 -11.36 -21.07
CA GLY A 357 -10.80 -10.68 -20.65
C GLY A 357 -11.58 -10.09 -21.83
N GLU A 358 -10.88 -9.54 -22.84
CA GLU A 358 -11.52 -9.10 -24.09
C GLU A 358 -12.31 -10.21 -24.77
N THR A 359 -11.81 -11.45 -24.77
CA THR A 359 -12.46 -12.55 -25.52
C THR A 359 -13.79 -12.97 -24.89
N LYS A 360 -13.92 -12.86 -23.55
CA LYS A 360 -15.18 -13.09 -22.85
C LYS A 360 -16.13 -11.92 -23.00
N ASP A 361 -15.67 -10.69 -22.74
CA ASP A 361 -16.51 -9.50 -22.86
C ASP A 361 -16.94 -9.22 -24.32
N ALA A 362 -16.12 -9.56 -25.31
CA ALA A 362 -16.48 -9.47 -26.72
C ALA A 362 -17.40 -10.61 -27.17
N ALA A 363 -17.35 -11.77 -26.51
CA ALA A 363 -18.33 -12.83 -26.72
C ALA A 363 -19.68 -12.43 -26.12
N GLU A 364 -19.71 -11.92 -24.89
CA GLU A 364 -20.93 -11.43 -24.23
C GLU A 364 -21.55 -10.23 -24.95
N ARG A 365 -20.75 -9.24 -25.41
CA ARG A 365 -21.26 -8.15 -26.26
C ARG A 365 -21.79 -8.60 -27.62
N ARG A 366 -21.27 -9.71 -28.18
CA ARG A 366 -21.84 -10.30 -29.42
C ARG A 366 -23.15 -11.03 -29.18
N TYR A 367 -23.40 -11.51 -27.95
CA TYR A 367 -24.67 -12.12 -27.58
C TYR A 367 -25.75 -11.08 -27.26
N ASP A 368 -25.38 -9.85 -26.85
CA ASP A 368 -26.34 -8.79 -26.50
C ASP A 368 -26.87 -8.02 -27.73
N ASP A 369 -26.19 -8.11 -28.89
CA ASP A 369 -26.59 -7.47 -30.16
C ASP A 369 -27.39 -8.41 -31.11
N GLY A 370 -27.83 -9.57 -30.63
CA GLY A 370 -28.53 -10.57 -31.44
C GLY A 370 -29.70 -11.21 -30.70
N ASP A 371 -30.89 -10.68 -30.98
CA ASP A 371 -32.23 -11.29 -30.86
C ASP A 371 -32.45 -12.37 -29.79
N SER A 372 -33.35 -12.04 -28.87
CA SER A 372 -33.96 -12.97 -27.91
C SER A 372 -34.54 -14.22 -28.58
N GLN A 373 -33.94 -15.40 -28.36
CA GLN A 373 -34.67 -16.64 -28.06
C GLN A 373 -33.77 -17.82 -27.66
N ASP A 374 -34.28 -18.54 -26.66
CA ASP A 374 -34.07 -19.94 -26.31
C ASP A 374 -32.75 -20.41 -25.68
N GLY A 375 -32.91 -20.90 -24.44
CA GLY A 375 -31.85 -21.43 -23.61
C GLY A 375 -31.42 -22.85 -23.99
N ALA A 376 -30.14 -23.12 -23.73
CA ALA A 376 -29.66 -24.45 -23.38
C ALA A 376 -28.33 -24.28 -22.63
N ASN A 377 -28.34 -24.66 -21.36
CA ASN A 377 -27.14 -24.92 -20.57
C ASN A 377 -26.51 -26.25 -21.04
N PRO A 378 -25.18 -26.35 -21.20
CA PRO A 378 -24.52 -27.62 -21.00
C PRO A 378 -23.49 -27.52 -19.88
N ALA A 379 -23.73 -28.35 -18.86
CA ALA A 379 -22.80 -28.70 -17.80
C ALA A 379 -21.75 -29.72 -18.29
N ASN A 380 -20.65 -29.79 -17.52
CA ASN A 380 -19.63 -30.86 -17.43
C ASN A 380 -18.74 -31.08 -18.67
N ASP A 381 -17.49 -31.49 -18.59
CA ASP A 381 -16.62 -32.00 -17.53
C ASP A 381 -15.18 -31.96 -18.07
N THR A 382 -14.16 -31.79 -17.24
CA THR A 382 -12.92 -32.60 -17.29
C THR A 382 -12.01 -32.23 -16.11
N HIS A 383 -11.98 -33.17 -15.17
CA HIS A 383 -10.94 -33.39 -14.18
C HIS A 383 -9.52 -33.33 -14.76
N VAL A 384 -8.62 -32.62 -14.05
CA VAL A 384 -7.21 -33.01 -13.92
C VAL A 384 -6.84 -32.86 -12.45
N ASP A 385 -6.45 -33.99 -11.86
CA ASP A 385 -5.99 -34.16 -10.49
C ASP A 385 -4.45 -34.00 -10.45
N VAL A 386 -3.90 -33.46 -9.34
CA VAL A 386 -2.57 -33.74 -8.72
C VAL A 386 -2.20 -32.62 -7.70
N SER A 387 -2.43 -32.95 -6.43
CA SER A 387 -1.69 -32.57 -5.19
C SER A 387 -1.07 -31.17 -5.00
N THR A 388 -1.81 -30.25 -4.38
CA THR A 388 -1.29 -29.15 -3.52
C THR A 388 -2.30 -28.81 -2.42
N ALA A 389 -2.41 -29.65 -1.39
CA ALA A 389 -3.51 -29.61 -0.43
C ALA A 389 -3.40 -28.54 0.68
N GLU A 390 -2.29 -27.81 0.79
CA GLU A 390 -2.13 -26.78 1.85
C GLU A 390 -2.22 -25.34 1.33
N THR A 391 -2.06 -25.12 0.02
CA THR A 391 -2.27 -23.82 -0.64
C THR A 391 -3.72 -23.63 -1.12
N SER A 392 -4.48 -24.71 -1.29
CA SER A 392 -5.84 -24.69 -1.84
C SER A 392 -6.88 -24.07 -0.92
N GLY A 393 -6.74 -24.21 0.41
CA GLY A 393 -7.67 -23.61 1.37
C GLY A 393 -7.64 -22.09 1.36
N TRP A 394 -6.45 -21.50 1.33
CA TRP A 394 -6.28 -20.04 1.36
C TRP A 394 -6.61 -19.37 0.04
N VAL A 395 -6.35 -20.02 -1.10
CA VAL A 395 -6.78 -19.50 -2.41
C VAL A 395 -8.31 -19.51 -2.50
N ALA A 396 -8.97 -20.56 -2.00
CA ALA A 396 -10.42 -20.60 -1.94
C ALA A 396 -11.00 -19.52 -1.03
N ASP A 397 -10.40 -19.27 0.13
CA ASP A 397 -10.81 -18.19 1.05
C ASP A 397 -10.51 -16.81 0.47
N ALA A 398 -9.34 -16.58 -0.13
CA ALA A 398 -9.00 -15.31 -0.79
C ALA A 398 -9.87 -15.04 -2.03
N GLU A 399 -10.26 -16.08 -2.77
CA GLU A 399 -11.23 -15.96 -3.86
C GLU A 399 -12.64 -15.73 -3.35
N SER A 400 -13.04 -16.34 -2.24
CA SER A 400 -14.33 -16.13 -1.59
C SER A 400 -14.44 -14.71 -1.03
N ILE A 401 -13.39 -14.24 -0.36
CA ILE A 401 -13.29 -12.89 0.22
C ILE A 401 -13.12 -11.84 -0.87
N GLY A 402 -12.29 -12.08 -1.89
CA GLY A 402 -12.18 -11.21 -3.06
C GLY A 402 -13.53 -11.07 -3.75
N ARG A 403 -14.27 -12.18 -3.94
CA ARG A 403 -15.63 -12.17 -4.49
C ARG A 403 -16.63 -11.47 -3.57
N ALA A 404 -16.56 -11.68 -2.26
CA ALA A 404 -17.43 -11.04 -1.29
C ALA A 404 -17.17 -9.52 -1.18
N SER A 405 -15.90 -9.10 -1.24
CA SER A 405 -15.47 -7.70 -1.19
C SER A 405 -15.75 -6.96 -2.51
N LEU A 406 -15.70 -7.67 -3.65
CA LEU A 406 -16.22 -7.20 -4.94
C LEU A 406 -17.76 -7.10 -4.93
N ALA A 407 -18.46 -8.06 -4.32
CA ALA A 407 -19.92 -8.09 -4.24
C ALA A 407 -20.51 -7.06 -3.26
N SER A 408 -19.78 -6.74 -2.18
CA SER A 408 -20.16 -5.69 -1.22
C SER A 408 -19.88 -4.27 -1.73
N GLY A 409 -19.26 -4.12 -2.90
CA GLY A 409 -18.92 -2.82 -3.49
C GLY A 409 -17.77 -2.09 -2.77
N ASN A 410 -17.05 -2.76 -1.87
CA ASN A 410 -15.97 -2.17 -1.08
C ASN A 410 -14.63 -2.08 -1.84
N VAL A 411 -14.44 -2.87 -2.90
CA VAL A 411 -13.22 -2.82 -3.73
C VAL A 411 -13.40 -1.83 -4.89
N ALA A 412 -12.74 -0.69 -4.84
CA ALA A 412 -12.73 0.33 -5.91
C ALA A 412 -11.85 -0.05 -7.13
N GLY A 413 -11.66 -1.35 -7.39
CA GLY A 413 -10.87 -1.88 -8.50
C GLY A 413 -11.71 -2.07 -9.76
N THR A 414 -11.23 -1.62 -10.91
CA THR A 414 -11.90 -1.89 -12.19
C THR A 414 -11.73 -3.36 -12.59
N THR A 415 -12.84 -4.00 -12.94
CA THR A 415 -12.87 -5.33 -13.56
C THR A 415 -12.48 -5.26 -15.05
N ASP A 416 -12.45 -4.07 -15.65
CA ASP A 416 -12.02 -3.85 -17.03
C ASP A 416 -10.50 -3.92 -17.14
N GLY A 417 -9.98 -5.05 -17.63
CA GLY A 417 -8.57 -5.24 -17.92
C GLY A 417 -8.02 -4.22 -18.95
N ALA A 418 -8.88 -3.68 -19.82
CA ALA A 418 -8.47 -2.69 -20.82
C ALA A 418 -8.06 -1.34 -20.22
N ALA A 419 -8.48 -1.06 -18.98
CA ALA A 419 -8.03 0.13 -18.25
C ALA A 419 -6.51 0.14 -18.03
N TYR A 420 -5.85 -1.03 -18.03
CA TYR A 420 -4.42 -1.17 -17.74
C TYR A 420 -3.54 -1.27 -18.98
N TRP A 421 -4.09 -1.27 -20.19
CA TRP A 421 -3.27 -1.38 -21.40
C TRP A 421 -2.33 -0.19 -21.60
N LEU A 422 -2.78 1.04 -21.36
CA LEU A 422 -1.89 2.21 -21.50
C LEU A 422 -0.80 2.21 -20.43
N PRO A 423 -1.10 2.04 -19.12
CA PRO A 423 -0.07 1.91 -18.10
C PRO A 423 0.92 0.76 -18.36
N LEU A 424 0.45 -0.42 -18.79
CA LEU A 424 1.31 -1.55 -19.13
C LEU A 424 2.19 -1.26 -20.35
N ALA A 425 1.65 -0.60 -21.39
CA ALA A 425 2.42 -0.24 -22.56
C ALA A 425 3.55 0.74 -22.21
N GLN A 426 3.28 1.72 -21.34
CA GLN A 426 4.32 2.61 -20.80
C GLN A 426 5.39 1.84 -20.01
N TYR A 427 4.96 0.87 -19.18
CA TYR A 427 5.87 0.00 -18.45
C TYR A 427 6.80 -0.79 -19.39
N TYR A 428 6.25 -1.47 -20.41
CA TYR A 428 7.04 -2.24 -21.37
C TYR A 428 7.93 -1.36 -22.27
N LYS A 429 7.45 -0.18 -22.66
CA LYS A 429 8.25 0.81 -23.38
C LYS A 429 9.51 1.19 -22.59
N ARG A 430 9.39 1.41 -21.28
CA ARG A 430 10.53 1.72 -20.39
C ARG A 430 11.53 0.57 -20.30
N LEU A 431 11.05 -0.68 -20.35
CA LEU A 431 11.90 -1.88 -20.39
C LEU A 431 12.49 -2.18 -21.79
N GLY A 432 12.12 -1.42 -22.82
CA GLY A 432 12.54 -1.65 -24.18
C GLY A 432 11.79 -2.79 -24.90
N ARG A 433 10.71 -3.31 -24.32
CA ARG A 433 9.82 -4.33 -24.89
C ARG A 433 8.77 -3.68 -25.80
N TYR A 434 9.23 -3.11 -26.91
CA TYR A 434 8.37 -2.32 -27.80
C TYR A 434 7.30 -3.14 -28.53
N ALA A 435 7.54 -4.42 -28.80
CA ALA A 435 6.55 -5.29 -29.43
C ALA A 435 5.29 -5.42 -28.56
N ASP A 436 5.46 -5.69 -27.27
CA ASP A 436 4.36 -5.82 -26.30
C ASP A 436 3.63 -4.49 -26.12
N ALA A 437 4.37 -3.39 -26.00
CA ALA A 437 3.80 -2.05 -25.92
C ALA A 437 2.96 -1.69 -27.15
N CYS A 438 3.46 -2.00 -28.36
CA CYS A 438 2.72 -1.74 -29.60
C CYS A 438 1.45 -2.57 -29.71
N ARG A 439 1.48 -3.84 -29.29
CA ARG A 439 0.29 -4.70 -29.27
C ARG A 439 -0.80 -4.13 -28.35
N LEU A 440 -0.43 -3.64 -27.17
CA LEU A 440 -1.38 -2.98 -26.25
C LEU A 440 -1.95 -1.67 -26.83
N TRP A 441 -1.11 -0.84 -27.45
CA TRP A 441 -1.58 0.38 -28.11
C TRP A 441 -2.54 0.09 -29.26
N GLN A 442 -2.24 -0.92 -30.08
CA GLN A 442 -3.12 -1.37 -31.16
C GLN A 442 -4.46 -1.87 -30.62
N ARG A 443 -4.45 -2.75 -29.61
CA ARG A 443 -5.68 -3.23 -28.94
C ARG A 443 -6.51 -2.10 -28.35
N TYR A 444 -5.88 -1.13 -27.71
CA TYR A 444 -6.57 0.04 -27.19
C TYR A 444 -7.28 0.82 -28.31
N ILE A 445 -6.62 1.01 -29.45
CA ILE A 445 -7.21 1.69 -30.61
C ILE A 445 -8.37 0.87 -31.18
N GLU A 446 -8.23 -0.45 -31.30
CA GLU A 446 -9.30 -1.32 -31.79
C GLU A 446 -10.55 -1.25 -30.91
N LEU A 447 -10.40 -1.28 -29.58
CA LEU A 447 -11.54 -1.30 -28.67
C LEU A 447 -12.13 0.09 -28.38
N LYS A 448 -11.27 1.08 -28.15
CA LYS A 448 -11.68 2.41 -27.66
C LYS A 448 -11.51 3.50 -28.72
N GLY A 449 -10.86 3.22 -29.85
CA GLY A 449 -10.47 4.23 -30.84
C GLY A 449 -11.62 4.97 -31.48
N GLU A 450 -12.83 4.43 -31.52
CA GLU A 450 -14.01 5.15 -32.03
C GLU A 450 -14.56 6.19 -31.05
N HIS A 451 -14.24 6.05 -29.75
CA HIS A 451 -14.73 6.96 -28.73
C HIS A 451 -14.05 8.33 -28.85
N GLY A 452 -14.84 9.40 -28.80
CA GLY A 452 -14.34 10.78 -28.91
C GLY A 452 -13.47 11.24 -27.73
N ILE A 453 -13.45 10.50 -26.62
CA ILE A 453 -12.67 10.78 -25.40
C ILE A 453 -11.45 9.84 -25.27
N ALA A 454 -11.22 8.96 -26.26
CA ALA A 454 -10.09 8.03 -26.25
C ALA A 454 -8.75 8.77 -26.17
N SER A 455 -7.78 8.18 -25.46
CA SER A 455 -6.43 8.73 -25.35
C SER A 455 -5.77 8.81 -26.72
N MET A 456 -5.06 9.91 -26.98
CA MET A 456 -4.26 10.08 -28.20
C MET A 456 -2.89 9.42 -28.12
N GLU A 457 -2.42 9.12 -26.91
CA GLU A 457 -1.09 8.59 -26.64
C GLU A 457 -0.74 7.37 -27.51
N PRO A 458 -1.60 6.33 -27.64
CA PRO A 458 -1.32 5.17 -28.50
C PRO A 458 -0.96 5.52 -29.94
N TYR A 459 -1.68 6.48 -30.52
CA TYR A 459 -1.47 6.89 -31.92
C TYR A 459 -0.12 7.60 -32.09
N VAL A 460 0.26 8.46 -31.15
CA VAL A 460 1.54 9.18 -31.18
C VAL A 460 2.70 8.20 -31.01
N GLU A 461 2.58 7.28 -30.07
CA GLU A 461 3.62 6.28 -29.77
C GLU A 461 3.81 5.29 -30.92
N LEU A 462 2.72 4.76 -31.51
CA LEU A 462 2.78 3.90 -32.70
C LEU A 462 3.38 4.64 -33.90
N SER A 463 3.01 5.90 -34.13
CA SER A 463 3.62 6.72 -35.17
C SER A 463 5.14 6.83 -35.00
N MET A 464 5.61 7.09 -33.76
CA MET A 464 7.03 7.14 -33.45
C MET A 464 7.72 5.78 -33.60
N HIS A 465 7.07 4.69 -33.20
CA HIS A 465 7.59 3.34 -33.36
C HIS A 465 7.82 3.00 -34.83
N TYR A 466 6.79 3.17 -35.68
CA TYR A 466 6.90 2.88 -37.12
C TYR A 466 7.88 3.82 -37.84
N GLU A 467 8.03 5.08 -37.39
CA GLU A 467 9.03 6.01 -37.92
C GLU A 467 10.47 5.55 -37.57
N HIS A 468 10.73 5.27 -36.29
CA HIS A 468 12.11 5.12 -35.82
C HIS A 468 12.62 3.68 -35.89
N ARG A 469 11.77 2.67 -35.67
CA ARG A 469 12.15 1.25 -35.56
C ARG A 469 11.88 0.49 -36.87
N GLU A 470 10.63 0.49 -37.33
CA GLU A 470 10.20 -0.32 -38.49
C GLU A 470 10.47 0.35 -39.85
N LYS A 471 10.73 1.66 -39.87
CA LYS A 471 10.92 2.45 -41.10
C LYS A 471 9.72 2.38 -42.07
N GLN A 472 8.53 2.11 -41.54
CA GLN A 472 7.27 2.11 -42.29
C GLN A 472 6.65 3.50 -42.24
N TRP A 473 7.12 4.37 -43.13
CA TRP A 473 6.78 5.79 -43.12
C TRP A 473 5.29 6.07 -43.34
N GLU A 474 4.63 5.27 -44.19
CA GLU A 474 3.21 5.43 -44.49
C GLU A 474 2.35 5.03 -43.28
N THR A 475 2.64 3.89 -42.65
CA THR A 475 1.98 3.45 -41.42
C THR A 475 2.18 4.49 -40.30
N ALA A 476 3.41 4.99 -40.14
CA ALA A 476 3.72 6.05 -39.18
C ALA A 476 2.89 7.33 -39.44
N ARG A 477 2.71 7.69 -40.72
CA ARG A 477 1.90 8.84 -41.15
C ARG A 477 0.43 8.64 -40.79
N GLN A 478 -0.13 7.48 -41.10
CA GLN A 478 -1.54 7.16 -40.80
C GLN A 478 -1.84 7.35 -39.31
N TYR A 479 -1.02 6.80 -38.42
CA TYR A 479 -1.18 7.01 -36.98
C TYR A 479 -1.05 8.49 -36.56
N ALA A 480 -0.13 9.26 -37.16
CA ALA A 480 -0.01 10.69 -36.88
C ALA A 480 -1.25 11.48 -37.31
N VAL A 481 -1.87 11.11 -38.44
CA VAL A 481 -3.12 11.70 -38.92
C VAL A 481 -4.28 11.36 -37.97
N MET A 482 -4.40 10.10 -37.56
CA MET A 482 -5.42 9.68 -36.59
C MET A 482 -5.26 10.40 -35.24
N ALA A 483 -4.02 10.59 -34.76
CA ALA A 483 -3.75 11.37 -33.56
C ALA A 483 -4.25 12.82 -33.71
N LEU A 484 -3.98 13.46 -34.86
CA LEU A 484 -4.44 14.82 -35.14
C LEU A 484 -5.97 14.91 -35.20
N GLU A 485 -6.63 13.88 -35.74
CA GLU A 485 -8.09 13.80 -35.76
C GLU A 485 -8.68 13.70 -34.35
N LYS A 486 -8.10 12.87 -33.48
CA LYS A 486 -8.53 12.76 -32.08
C LYS A 486 -8.38 14.08 -31.33
N LEU A 487 -7.32 14.84 -31.59
CA LEU A 487 -7.12 16.17 -31.00
C LEU A 487 -8.23 17.13 -31.44
N ARG A 488 -8.61 17.10 -32.72
CA ARG A 488 -9.71 17.92 -33.26
C ARG A 488 -11.06 17.52 -32.66
N GLN A 489 -11.34 16.22 -32.53
CA GLN A 489 -12.58 15.73 -31.91
C GLN A 489 -12.69 16.20 -30.45
N ARG A 490 -11.60 16.12 -29.68
CA ARG A 490 -11.54 16.63 -28.30
C ARG A 490 -11.78 18.14 -28.21
N ALA A 491 -11.17 18.92 -29.09
CA ALA A 491 -11.38 20.36 -29.15
C ALA A 491 -12.85 20.72 -29.50
N ALA A 492 -13.48 20.00 -30.43
CA ALA A 492 -14.87 20.19 -30.79
C ALA A 492 -15.84 19.86 -29.64
N LEU A 493 -15.57 18.80 -28.88
CA LEU A 493 -16.36 18.44 -27.68
C LEU A 493 -16.29 19.52 -26.60
N LYS A 494 -15.10 20.08 -26.33
CA LYS A 494 -14.93 21.19 -25.38
C LYS A 494 -15.71 22.43 -25.79
N MET A 495 -15.68 22.79 -27.08
CA MET A 495 -16.45 23.92 -27.59
C MET A 495 -17.96 23.73 -27.42
N ARG A 496 -18.47 22.50 -27.65
CA ARG A 496 -19.89 22.15 -27.43
C ARG A 496 -20.30 22.22 -25.95
N GLN A 497 -19.45 21.76 -25.02
CA GLN A 497 -19.72 21.85 -23.59
C GLN A 497 -19.75 23.31 -23.10
N GLY A 498 -18.78 24.12 -23.53
CA GLY A 498 -18.74 25.55 -23.20
C GLY A 498 -19.91 26.37 -23.79
N SER A 499 -20.46 25.97 -24.94
CA SER A 499 -21.69 26.59 -25.47
C SER A 499 -22.94 26.21 -24.69
N ARG A 500 -23.00 24.98 -24.15
CA ARG A 500 -24.17 24.44 -23.42
C ARG A 500 -24.30 25.06 -22.03
N GLU A 501 -23.18 25.30 -21.36
CA GLU A 501 -23.10 26.05 -20.09
C GLU A 501 -23.51 27.51 -20.26
N LYS A 502 -23.12 28.15 -21.38
CA LYS A 502 -23.54 29.52 -21.71
C LYS A 502 -25.03 29.65 -22.06
N SER A 503 -25.64 28.60 -22.62
CA SER A 503 -27.09 28.58 -22.89
C SER A 503 -27.97 28.14 -21.71
N GLY A 504 -27.41 27.47 -20.69
CA GLY A 504 -28.13 26.99 -19.51
C GLY A 504 -28.18 27.98 -18.33
N SER A 505 -27.32 28.99 -18.31
CA SER A 505 -27.29 30.01 -17.26
C SER A 505 -28.23 31.19 -17.57
N GLY A 506 -29.53 30.90 -17.53
CA GLY A 506 -30.61 31.90 -17.63
C GLY A 506 -31.14 32.37 -16.27
N ARG A 507 -30.29 32.67 -15.27
CA ARG A 507 -30.53 33.64 -14.17
C ARG A 507 -29.48 33.49 -13.06
N SER A 508 -28.56 34.44 -12.98
CA SER A 508 -28.34 35.33 -11.82
C SER A 508 -26.94 35.94 -11.93
N ARG A 509 -26.88 37.27 -11.97
CA ARG A 509 -25.64 38.04 -11.88
C ARG A 509 -25.14 38.02 -10.43
N VAL A 510 -23.82 37.88 -10.27
CA VAL A 510 -22.88 38.81 -9.57
C VAL A 510 -21.72 37.98 -9.02
N GLY A 511 -20.50 38.36 -9.41
CA GLY A 511 -19.26 37.79 -8.87
C GLY A 511 -18.21 37.57 -9.95
N ALA A 512 -17.52 38.64 -10.34
CA ALA A 512 -16.34 38.53 -11.18
C ALA A 512 -15.24 37.78 -10.40
N SER A 513 -14.96 36.54 -10.81
CA SER A 513 -13.66 35.91 -10.59
C SER A 513 -13.08 35.55 -11.96
N VAL A 514 -11.99 36.21 -12.32
CA VAL A 514 -11.21 35.96 -13.52
C VAL A 514 -10.79 34.49 -13.54
N SER A 515 -11.46 33.69 -14.37
CA SER A 515 -11.12 32.29 -14.58
C SER A 515 -9.83 32.19 -15.40
N THR A 516 -8.86 31.46 -14.87
CA THR A 516 -7.59 31.03 -15.49
C THR A 516 -7.80 30.05 -16.66
N GLY A 517 -8.56 30.45 -17.68
CA GLY A 517 -8.88 29.63 -18.87
C GLY A 517 -7.85 29.66 -20.00
N GLY A 518 -6.77 30.45 -19.88
CA GLY A 518 -5.85 30.73 -21.00
C GLY A 518 -4.76 29.68 -21.26
N VAL A 519 -4.42 28.82 -20.30
CA VAL A 519 -3.20 27.98 -20.38
C VAL A 519 -3.40 26.70 -21.18
N LYS A 520 -4.59 26.08 -21.15
CA LYS A 520 -4.83 24.80 -21.86
C LYS A 520 -5.03 24.95 -23.37
N GLY A 521 -5.52 26.09 -23.85
CA GLY A 521 -5.72 26.34 -25.29
C GLY A 521 -4.41 26.46 -26.07
N THR A 522 -3.34 26.95 -25.42
CA THR A 522 -2.03 27.12 -26.07
C THR A 522 -1.29 25.80 -26.26
N ASP A 523 -1.50 24.82 -25.39
CA ASP A 523 -0.81 23.53 -25.47
C ASP A 523 -1.41 22.62 -26.55
N GLU A 524 -2.73 22.62 -26.72
CA GLU A 524 -3.39 21.86 -27.80
C GLU A 524 -3.02 22.39 -29.20
N VAL A 525 -2.86 23.71 -29.35
CA VAL A 525 -2.39 24.30 -30.62
C VAL A 525 -0.95 23.87 -30.91
N LYS A 526 -0.07 23.89 -29.91
CA LYS A 526 1.32 23.42 -30.07
C LYS A 526 1.39 21.92 -30.42
N GLU A 527 0.56 21.08 -29.77
CA GLU A 527 0.45 19.66 -30.08
C GLU A 527 -0.03 19.42 -31.52
N ALA A 528 -1.05 20.17 -31.96
CA ALA A 528 -1.56 20.09 -33.32
C ALA A 528 -0.51 20.49 -34.35
N ASP A 529 0.24 21.57 -34.10
CA ASP A 529 1.33 22.02 -34.97
C ASP A 529 2.48 21.00 -35.01
N ALA A 530 2.83 20.39 -33.87
CA ALA A 530 3.83 19.33 -33.81
C ALA A 530 3.41 18.10 -34.62
N LEU A 531 2.13 17.71 -34.56
CA LEU A 531 1.58 16.60 -35.35
C LEU A 531 1.58 16.93 -36.85
N ARG A 532 1.17 18.14 -37.25
CA ARG A 532 1.23 18.59 -38.67
C ARG A 532 2.64 18.53 -39.23
N LYS A 533 3.62 19.09 -38.49
CA LYS A 533 5.05 19.03 -38.88
C LYS A 533 5.55 17.59 -38.99
N ARG A 534 5.10 16.70 -38.10
CA ARG A 534 5.44 15.26 -38.19
C ARG A 534 4.83 14.62 -39.44
N ILE A 535 3.56 14.88 -39.75
CA ILE A 535 2.89 14.35 -40.95
C ILE A 535 3.64 14.78 -42.21
N GLU A 536 3.92 16.07 -42.38
CA GLU A 536 4.68 16.59 -43.54
C GLU A 536 6.06 15.94 -43.67
N ARG A 537 6.76 15.75 -42.54
CA ARG A 537 8.06 15.06 -42.51
C ARG A 537 7.94 13.61 -42.96
N LEU A 538 6.93 12.89 -42.48
CA LEU A 538 6.68 11.50 -42.83
C LEU A 538 6.26 11.34 -44.29
N GLU A 539 5.50 12.28 -44.86
CA GLU A 539 5.15 12.31 -46.28
C GLU A 539 6.39 12.44 -47.17
N ARG A 540 7.32 13.34 -46.83
CA ARG A 540 8.58 13.47 -47.56
C ARG A 540 9.41 12.19 -47.49
N LYS A 541 9.48 11.54 -46.32
CA LYS A 541 10.19 10.26 -46.15
C LYS A 541 9.53 9.13 -46.94
N ALA A 542 8.21 9.04 -46.93
CA ALA A 542 7.44 8.05 -47.68
C ALA A 542 7.65 8.23 -49.20
N ALA A 543 7.57 9.47 -49.70
CA ALA A 543 7.81 9.80 -51.10
C ALA A 543 9.25 9.46 -51.53
N ALA A 544 10.25 9.79 -50.71
CA ALA A 544 11.65 9.45 -50.99
C ALA A 544 11.89 7.92 -51.01
N ALA A 545 11.26 7.18 -50.09
CA ALA A 545 11.34 5.71 -50.07
C ALA A 545 10.67 5.09 -51.31
N ALA A 546 9.52 5.60 -51.72
CA ALA A 546 8.83 5.17 -52.93
C ALA A 546 9.68 5.44 -54.19
N ALA A 547 10.28 6.63 -54.31
CA ALA A 547 11.17 6.99 -55.41
C ALA A 547 12.41 6.08 -55.51
N ASN A 548 13.02 5.74 -54.37
CA ASN A 548 14.16 4.82 -54.31
C ASN A 548 13.80 3.36 -54.67
N THR A 549 12.56 2.95 -54.40
CA THR A 549 12.06 1.59 -54.73
C THR A 549 11.82 1.45 -56.24
N VAL A 550 11.36 2.52 -56.89
CA VAL A 550 11.13 2.57 -58.35
C VAL A 550 12.44 2.61 -59.15
N GLN A 551 13.55 3.05 -58.55
CA GLN A 551 14.85 3.18 -59.22
C GLN A 551 15.78 1.94 -59.16
N LYS A 552 15.43 0.85 -58.46
CA LYS A 552 16.19 -0.42 -58.50
C LYS A 552 15.65 -1.35 -59.61
N PRO A 553 16.37 -1.62 -60.72
CA PRO A 553 15.90 -2.53 -61.74
C PRO A 553 16.07 -3.99 -61.29
N ARG A 554 15.05 -4.83 -61.57
CA ARG A 554 15.15 -6.30 -61.56
C ARG A 554 16.37 -6.73 -62.37
N THR A 555 17.41 -7.24 -61.72
CA THR A 555 18.51 -7.89 -62.41
C THR A 555 18.03 -9.21 -63.02
N LYS A 556 18.32 -9.35 -64.31
CA LYS A 556 17.80 -10.37 -65.23
C LYS A 556 18.21 -11.79 -64.83
N THR A 557 17.23 -12.69 -64.95
CA THR A 557 17.35 -14.11 -65.22
C THR A 557 18.41 -14.36 -66.31
N LYS A 558 19.48 -15.11 -65.99
CA LYS A 558 20.41 -15.64 -67.01
C LYS A 558 20.01 -17.08 -67.33
N THR A 559 19.24 -17.25 -68.41
CA THR A 559 19.06 -18.52 -69.09
C THR A 559 20.34 -18.84 -69.85
N ARG A 560 21.02 -19.94 -69.48
CA ARG A 560 22.26 -20.41 -70.10
C ARG A 560 21.89 -21.39 -71.22
N GLN A 561 22.05 -20.99 -72.47
CA GLN A 561 22.06 -21.89 -73.62
C GLN A 561 23.49 -22.36 -73.94
N THR A 562 23.56 -23.62 -74.32
CA THR A 562 24.70 -24.48 -74.58
C THR A 562 25.42 -24.19 -75.89
N ARG A 563 26.76 -24.26 -75.89
CA ARG A 563 27.57 -24.78 -77.01
C ARG A 563 28.85 -25.40 -76.48
N ALA A 564 29.13 -26.61 -76.93
CA ALA A 564 30.25 -27.47 -76.54
C ALA A 564 31.57 -27.06 -77.20
N GLU A 565 32.69 -27.28 -76.50
CA GLU A 565 33.90 -27.94 -77.01
C GLU A 565 34.95 -28.17 -75.89
N THR A 566 35.29 -29.45 -75.68
CA THR A 566 36.58 -30.08 -75.27
C THR A 566 37.36 -29.60 -74.03
N GLY A 567 37.66 -30.55 -73.12
CA GLY A 567 38.87 -30.49 -72.27
C GLY A 567 38.77 -31.08 -70.86
N GLU A 568 38.78 -32.42 -70.76
CA GLU A 568 39.41 -33.29 -69.73
C GLU A 568 39.55 -32.91 -68.23
N ARG A 569 39.20 -33.94 -67.39
CA ARG A 569 39.65 -34.31 -66.03
C ARG A 569 38.91 -33.74 -64.80
N GLY A 570 38.19 -34.62 -64.09
CA GLY A 570 37.69 -34.43 -62.72
C GLY A 570 38.68 -34.96 -61.66
N PRO A 571 38.23 -35.45 -60.49
CA PRO A 571 37.09 -35.07 -59.64
C PRO A 571 37.60 -34.64 -58.22
N ILE A 572 36.70 -34.32 -57.27
CA ILE A 572 36.72 -34.80 -55.86
C ILE A 572 35.49 -34.23 -55.10
N GLN A 573 34.59 -35.18 -54.84
CA GLN A 573 33.62 -35.39 -53.75
C GLN A 573 33.14 -34.22 -52.88
N ALA A 574 31.84 -34.01 -52.98
CA ALA A 574 30.95 -33.52 -51.94
C ALA A 574 30.47 -34.69 -51.08
N GLU A 575 30.19 -34.43 -49.79
CA GLU A 575 29.25 -35.23 -49.01
C GLU A 575 28.30 -34.27 -48.27
N GLN A 576 27.06 -34.24 -48.77
CA GLN A 576 25.88 -33.66 -48.14
C GLN A 576 25.17 -34.76 -47.36
N LEU A 577 24.59 -34.41 -46.20
CA LEU A 577 23.49 -35.17 -45.61
C LEU A 577 22.30 -34.23 -45.47
N ALA A 578 21.30 -34.49 -46.31
CA ALA A 578 20.00 -33.84 -46.35
C ALA A 578 19.00 -34.61 -45.48
N LEU A 579 18.08 -33.88 -44.85
CA LEU A 579 16.74 -34.35 -44.47
C LEU A 579 15.87 -34.39 -45.76
N PRO A 580 14.82 -35.24 -45.86
CA PRO A 580 13.49 -34.80 -45.37
C PRO A 580 12.50 -35.90 -44.90
N LEU A 581 11.61 -35.47 -44.00
CA LEU A 581 10.15 -35.70 -43.92
C LEU A 581 9.51 -36.74 -44.89
N GLU A 582 8.84 -37.79 -44.38
CA GLU A 582 7.38 -37.86 -44.10
C GLU A 582 6.87 -39.31 -43.86
N GLN A 583 5.90 -39.42 -42.92
CA GLN A 583 4.77 -40.37 -42.78
C GLN A 583 4.99 -41.90 -42.77
N SER A 584 4.62 -42.55 -41.65
CA SER A 584 3.49 -43.50 -41.59
C SER A 584 3.30 -44.12 -40.19
N VAL A 585 2.01 -44.30 -39.84
CA VAL A 585 1.39 -44.98 -38.69
C VAL A 585 1.31 -44.21 -37.37
#